data_AF-A0A9D9KE44-F1
#
_entry.id   AF-A0A9D9KE44-F1
#
_cell.length_a   1.000
_cell.length_b   1.000
_cell.length_c   1.000
_cell.angle_alpha   90.00
_cell.angle_beta   90.00
_cell.angle_gamma   90.00
#
_symmetry.space_group_name_H-M   'P 1'
#
loop_
_entity.id
_entity.type
_entity.pdbx_description
1 polymer ?
#
loop_
_entity_poly.entity_id
_entity_poly.type
_entity_poly.pdbx_seq_one_letter_code
_entity_poly.pdbx_strand_id
1 'polypeptide(L)' 'MALSPTEANQDYPVPLEACKVYRVLPDPQAILHHMIRVIDESEEGDLYPNRYFTIVERAESLKQVLTSMN' A
#
# COMPACT_ATOMS: atom_id res chain seq x y z
N MET A 1 27.96 -17.42 3.43
CA MET A 1 26.99 -18.02 4.38
C MET A 1 25.67 -17.34 4.09
N ALA A 2 24.81 -17.96 3.26
CA ALA A 2 23.52 -17.41 2.89
C ALA A 2 22.58 -17.54 4.09
N LEU A 3 21.92 -16.45 4.48
CA LEU A 3 20.94 -16.46 5.55
C LEU A 3 19.72 -17.24 5.07
N SER A 4 19.32 -18.26 5.84
CA SER A 4 18.14 -19.08 5.59
C SER A 4 16.86 -18.24 5.71
N PRO A 5 15.79 -18.51 4.92
CA PRO A 5 14.63 -17.62 4.82
C PRO A 5 13.58 -17.78 5.94
N THR A 6 13.93 -18.33 7.10
CA THR A 6 12.94 -18.87 8.05
C THR A 6 12.83 -18.19 9.41
N GLU A 7 13.38 -16.99 9.57
CA GLU A 7 13.05 -16.15 10.73
C GLU A 7 12.07 -15.09 10.26
N ALA A 8 10.79 -15.36 10.53
CA ALA A 8 9.66 -14.55 10.12
C ALA A 8 9.90 -13.08 10.52
N ASN A 9 10.16 -12.25 9.52
CA ASN A 9 9.97 -10.81 9.59
C ASN A 9 8.46 -10.55 9.75
N GLN A 10 7.90 -10.84 10.93
CA GLN A 10 6.47 -10.64 11.22
C GLN A 10 6.08 -9.15 11.32
N ASP A 11 7.06 -8.25 11.21
CA ASP A 11 6.88 -6.81 11.32
C ASP A 11 7.28 -6.04 10.05
N TYR A 12 7.65 -6.74 8.96
CA TYR A 12 7.89 -6.05 7.70
C TYR A 12 6.66 -6.16 6.80
N PRO A 13 5.94 -5.05 6.58
CA PRO A 13 4.86 -5.06 5.61
C PRO A 13 5.43 -5.48 4.24
N VAL A 14 4.63 -6.26 3.50
CA VAL A 14 5.00 -6.73 2.17
C VAL A 14 5.47 -5.53 1.34
N PRO A 15 6.62 -5.58 0.66
CA PRO A 15 7.11 -4.41 -0.07
C PRO A 15 6.11 -3.95 -1.13
N LEU A 16 5.77 -2.66 -1.11
CA LEU A 16 4.88 -2.06 -2.12
C LEU A 16 5.54 -2.14 -3.50
N GLU A 17 4.75 -2.56 -4.49
CA GLU A 17 5.11 -2.48 -5.89
C GLU A 17 4.76 -1.08 -6.42
N ALA A 18 5.73 -0.39 -7.02
CA ALA A 18 5.49 0.92 -7.60
C ALA A 18 4.41 0.85 -8.70
N CYS A 19 3.50 1.83 -8.72
CA CYS A 19 2.38 1.93 -9.67
C CYS A 19 1.33 0.81 -9.62
N LYS A 20 1.35 -0.08 -8.62
CA LYS A 20 0.26 -1.02 -8.37
C LYS A 20 -0.92 -0.28 -7.74
N VAL A 21 -2.14 -0.61 -8.18
CA VAL A 21 -3.38 -0.06 -7.61
C VAL A 21 -3.84 -1.03 -6.52
N TYR A 22 -4.01 -0.51 -5.31
CA TYR A 22 -4.45 -1.28 -4.14
C TYR A 22 -5.87 -0.88 -3.74
N ARG A 23 -6.62 -1.80 -3.14
CA ARG A 23 -7.92 -1.49 -2.52
C ARG A 23 -7.69 -0.96 -1.11
N VAL A 24 -8.39 0.09 -0.73
CA VAL A 24 -8.30 0.67 0.62
C VAL A 24 -9.43 0.13 1.48
N LEU A 25 -9.11 -0.30 2.70
CA LEU A 25 -10.10 -0.60 3.74
C LEU A 25 -10.30 0.60 4.67
N PRO A 26 -11.55 0.96 5.00
CA PRO A 26 -11.82 1.93 6.05
C PRO A 26 -11.26 1.45 7.39
N ASP A 27 -10.33 2.22 7.95
CA ASP A 27 -9.77 1.97 9.28
C ASP A 27 -9.64 3.31 10.02
N PRO A 28 -10.64 3.67 10.85
CA PRO A 28 -10.63 4.94 11.59
C PRO A 28 -9.40 5.10 12.49
N GLN A 29 -8.87 4.01 13.05
CA GLN A 29 -7.68 4.07 13.91
C GLN A 29 -6.44 4.39 13.06
N ALA A 30 -6.27 3.72 11.91
CA ALA A 30 -5.18 4.01 11.00
C ALA A 30 -5.19 5.48 10.53
N ILE A 31 -6.36 6.01 10.20
CA ILE A 31 -6.53 7.40 9.74
C ILE A 31 -6.04 8.39 10.80
N LEU A 32 -6.33 8.16 12.09
CA LEU A 32 -5.85 9.01 13.19
C LEU A 32 -4.31 9.07 13.28
N HIS A 33 -3.64 8.04 12.77
CA HIS A 33 -2.18 7.92 12.77
C HIS A 33 -1.53 8.27 11.41
N HIS A 34 -2.29 8.88 10.47
CA HIS A 34 -1.83 9.14 9.09
C HIS A 34 -1.41 7.87 8.32
N MET A 35 -2.05 6.75 8.67
CA MET A 35 -1.87 5.45 8.03
C MET A 35 -3.08 5.14 7.15
N ILE A 36 -2.88 4.25 6.18
CA ILE A 36 -3.90 3.69 5.32
C ILE A 36 -3.80 2.18 5.33
N ARG A 37 -4.96 1.50 5.45
CA ARG A 37 -5.04 0.05 5.33
C ARG A 37 -5.32 -0.33 3.89
N VAL A 38 -4.43 -1.11 3.29
CA VAL A 38 -4.56 -1.55 1.89
C VAL A 38 -4.59 -3.07 1.81
N ILE A 39 -5.41 -3.60 0.91
CA ILE A 39 -5.46 -5.04 0.60
C ILE A 39 -4.79 -5.27 -0.75
N ASP A 40 -3.95 -6.29 -0.81
CA ASP A 40 -3.36 -6.84 -2.03
C ASP A 40 -4.10 -8.11 -2.51
N GLU A 41 -3.36 -9.12 -2.98
CA GLU A 41 -3.90 -10.42 -3.43
C GLU A 41 -4.20 -11.39 -2.28
N SER A 42 -3.68 -11.12 -1.07
CA SER A 42 -3.81 -11.99 0.10
C SER A 42 -5.14 -11.87 0.85
N GLU A 43 -5.96 -10.88 0.50
CA GLU A 43 -7.16 -10.46 1.27
C GLU A 43 -6.89 -9.96 2.70
N GLU A 44 -5.65 -10.05 3.17
CA GLU A 44 -5.19 -9.48 4.44
C GLU A 44 -4.81 -8.00 4.22
N GLY A 45 -5.20 -7.15 5.16
CA GLY A 45 -5.04 -5.70 5.04
C GLY A 45 -3.82 -5.20 5.81
N ASP A 46 -2.82 -4.71 5.11
CA ASP A 46 -1.59 -4.14 5.69
C ASP A 46 -1.69 -2.63 5.89
N LEU A 47 -0.92 -2.09 6.86
CA LEU A 47 -0.87 -0.66 7.17
C LEU A 47 0.37 0.00 6.61
N TYR A 48 0.16 1.12 5.92
CA TYR A 48 1.25 1.94 5.39
C TYR A 48 1.00 3.43 5.66
N PRO A 49 2.06 4.27 5.67
CA PRO A 49 1.88 5.72 5.66
C PRO A 49 1.07 6.17 4.45
N ASN A 50 0.06 7.02 4.68
CA ASN A 50 -0.82 7.50 3.61
C ASN A 50 -0.07 8.24 2.49
N ARG A 51 1.06 8.89 2.82
CA ARG A 51 1.94 9.62 1.88
C ARG A 51 2.56 8.76 0.79
N TYR A 52 2.53 7.43 0.92
CA TYR A 52 3.01 6.52 -0.13
C TYR A 52 1.99 6.33 -1.26
N PHE A 53 0.75 6.80 -1.07
CA PHE A 53 -0.34 6.58 -2.01
C PHE A 53 -0.91 7.90 -2.49
N THR A 54 -1.41 7.87 -3.73
CA THR A 54 -2.30 8.89 -4.28
C THR A 54 -3.67 8.25 -4.45
N ILE A 55 -4.71 8.89 -3.89
CA ILE A 55 -6.08 8.42 -4.05
C ILE A 55 -6.54 8.71 -5.47
N VAL A 56 -7.02 7.69 -6.16
CA VAL A 56 -7.59 7.80 -7.52
C VAL A 56 -9.07 7.48 -7.45
N GLU A 57 -9.92 8.52 -7.47
CA GLU A 57 -11.37 8.38 -7.33
C GLU A 57 -12.05 7.82 -8.60
N ARG A 58 -11.44 8.00 -9.77
CA ARG A 58 -11.96 7.51 -11.06
C ARG A 58 -10.83 6.97 -11.92
N ALA A 59 -11.11 5.92 -12.68
CA ALA A 59 -10.16 5.33 -13.63
C ALA A 59 -9.63 6.37 -14.65
N GLU A 60 -10.46 7.33 -15.06
CA GLU A 60 -10.04 8.43 -15.95
C GLU A 60 -8.99 9.35 -15.32
N SER A 61 -9.03 9.52 -14.00
CA SER A 61 -8.05 10.31 -13.25
C SER A 61 -6.69 9.60 -13.14
N LEU A 62 -6.63 8.29 -13.31
CA LEU A 62 -5.38 7.52 -13.25
C LEU A 62 -4.37 7.99 -14.31
N LYS A 63 -4.84 8.29 -15.53
CA LYS A 63 -3.98 8.76 -16.63
C LYS A 63 -3.32 10.10 -16.30
N GLN A 64 -4.03 10.99 -15.61
CA GLN A 64 -3.50 12.29 -15.19
C GLN A 64 -2.39 12.13 -14.14
N VAL A 65 -2.62 11.29 -13.14
CA VAL A 65 -1.62 10.98 -12.10
C VAL A 65 -0.36 10.40 -12.74
N LEU A 66 -0.50 9.38 -13.60
CA LEU A 66 0.64 8.76 -14.29
C LEU A 66 1.41 9.74 -15.18
N THR A 67 0.73 10.69 -15.81
CA THR A 67 1.39 11.70 -16.66
C THR A 67 2.11 12.77 -15.83
N SER A 68 1.64 13.07 -14.61
CA SER A 68 2.23 14.06 -13.70
C SER A 68 3.47 13.56 -12.94
N MET A 69 3.73 12.24 -12.97
CA MET A 69 4.86 11.60 -12.30
C MET A 69 6.14 11.58 -13.15
N ASN A 70 6.13 12.24 -14.32
CA ASN A 70 7.18 12.21 -15.33
C ASN A 70 7.75 13.62 -15.58
#